data_AF-A0A2N0AR31-F1
#
_entry.id   AF-A0A2N0AR31-F1
#
_cell.length_a   1.000
_cell.length_b   1.000
_cell.length_c   1.000
_cell.angle_alpha   90.00
_cell.angle_beta   90.00
_cell.angle_gamma   90.00
#
_symmetry.space_group_name_H-M   'P 1'
#
loop_
_entity.id
_entity.type
_entity.pdbx_description
1 polymer ?
#
loop_
_entity_poly.entity_id
_entity_poly.type
_entity_poly.pdbx_seq_one_letter_code
_entity_poly.pdbx_strand_id
1 'polypeptide(L)'
;MKLHTIKHQTPKQKKHSLLGISFLVLFVFTLCKTPEVKKAPVVVVEQPKKVEQVIEKQDPNLAFLESIEDGRELPDSDKWKVEQYESFNEDTFPSYGPANATIDFAKVDYPLLNAAIFYVTSKERKQLGLRPFKYSERCEQAAFGHAQDMVTYDFYSHTSTVNGKETLKDRLDLVGVSETYSAENIINAFGIQYQSGRPVFTPAQNGGPFFSYTKAGTPIPNHTYLSLAKAVVEVWFNSPGHRKNILNPEFNYMGAGAYFYKDKKFFDVDKVKAVQVFTGKP
;
A
#
# COMPACT_ATOMS: atom_id res chain seq x y z
N MET A 1 -17.69 50.13 36.03
CA MET A 1 -16.60 51.06 35.65
C MET A 1 -16.45 51.01 34.13
N LYS A 2 -16.86 52.07 33.41
CA LYS A 2 -16.56 52.26 31.99
C LYS A 2 -15.29 53.11 31.89
N LEU A 3 -14.28 52.66 31.16
CA LEU A 3 -13.23 53.53 30.63
C LEU A 3 -13.07 53.31 29.12
N HIS A 4 -12.82 54.43 28.46
CA HIS A 4 -12.84 54.75 27.04
C HIS A 4 -11.52 54.43 26.33
N THR A 5 -11.57 53.87 25.10
CA THR A 5 -11.16 54.47 23.79
C THR A 5 -9.65 54.44 23.52
N ILE A 6 -9.16 54.09 22.31
CA ILE A 6 -8.83 55.03 21.22
C ILE A 6 -8.58 54.28 19.89
N LYS A 7 -9.05 54.87 18.78
CA LYS A 7 -8.85 54.52 17.37
C LYS A 7 -7.65 55.26 16.74
N HIS A 8 -7.24 54.76 15.56
CA HIS A 8 -6.54 55.45 14.45
C HIS A 8 -5.02 55.65 14.62
N GLN A 9 -4.16 55.64 13.58
CA GLN A 9 -4.32 55.81 12.13
C GLN A 9 -3.02 55.36 11.41
N THR A 10 -3.12 54.88 10.17
CA THR A 10 -2.02 54.72 9.21
C THR A 10 -1.72 56.04 8.46
N PRO A 11 -0.49 56.25 7.98
CA PRO A 11 -0.22 57.13 6.82
C PRO A 11 0.50 56.36 5.69
N LYS A 12 -0.09 56.25 4.49
CA LYS A 12 -0.05 57.14 3.31
C LYS A 12 1.30 57.19 2.55
N GLN A 13 1.25 56.67 1.32
CA GLN A 13 2.22 56.88 0.23
C GLN A 13 2.27 58.34 -0.25
N LYS A 14 3.42 58.76 -0.79
CA LYS A 14 3.55 59.85 -1.77
C LYS A 14 4.50 59.45 -2.91
N LYS A 15 4.10 59.78 -4.14
CA LYS A 15 4.88 59.73 -5.41
C LYS A 15 5.41 61.13 -5.78
N HIS A 16 6.22 61.15 -6.85
CA HIS A 16 6.76 62.27 -7.67
C HIS A 16 8.19 62.66 -7.29
N SER A 17 9.14 63.00 -8.19
CA SER A 17 9.23 63.26 -9.63
C SER A 17 10.73 63.36 -9.99
N LEU A 18 11.09 63.12 -11.26
CA LEU A 18 12.42 63.35 -11.86
C LEU A 18 12.92 64.81 -11.71
N LEU A 19 14.24 64.98 -11.58
CA LEU A 19 15.02 66.04 -12.24
C LEU A 19 16.49 65.62 -12.37
N GLY A 20 17.08 65.85 -13.55
CA GLY A 20 18.40 65.38 -13.93
C GLY A 20 19.57 66.26 -13.49
N ILE A 21 20.78 65.69 -13.53
CA ILE A 21 22.05 66.43 -13.50
C ILE A 21 23.01 65.78 -14.50
N SER A 22 23.49 66.61 -15.42
CA SER A 22 24.54 66.35 -16.40
C SER A 22 25.90 66.33 -15.72
N PHE A 23 26.79 65.39 -16.06
CA PHE A 23 28.22 65.54 -15.81
C PHE A 23 29.08 65.00 -16.95
N LEU A 24 30.14 65.79 -17.15
CA LEU A 24 31.09 65.91 -18.24
C LEU A 24 32.01 64.69 -18.42
N VAL A 25 32.38 64.47 -19.68
CA VAL A 25 33.28 63.43 -20.22
C VAL A 25 34.75 63.65 -19.81
N LEU A 26 35.48 62.57 -19.52
CA LEU A 26 36.95 62.53 -19.67
C LEU A 26 37.45 61.16 -20.22
N PHE A 27 37.90 61.21 -21.47
CA PHE A 27 38.86 60.42 -22.25
C PHE A 27 39.43 59.08 -21.72
N VAL A 28 39.32 58.03 -22.56
CA VAL A 28 40.48 57.23 -23.03
C VAL A 28 40.23 56.79 -24.48
N PHE A 29 41.13 57.19 -25.40
CA PHE A 29 41.20 56.67 -26.76
C PHE A 29 41.88 55.30 -26.74
N THR A 30 41.15 54.25 -27.11
CA THR A 30 41.73 52.94 -27.41
C THR A 30 41.50 52.63 -28.89
N LEU A 31 42.59 52.49 -29.64
CA LEU A 31 42.57 52.10 -31.05
C LEU A 31 41.81 50.78 -31.23
N CYS A 32 40.68 50.79 -31.95
CA CYS A 32 40.12 49.57 -32.52
C CYS A 32 41.00 49.13 -33.69
N LYS A 33 41.91 48.17 -33.46
CA LYS A 33 42.39 47.29 -34.53
C LYS A 33 41.21 46.40 -34.95
N THR A 34 40.85 46.42 -36.23
CA THR A 34 39.97 45.41 -36.82
C THR A 34 40.58 44.02 -36.61
N PRO A 35 39.84 43.03 -36.07
CA PRO A 35 40.31 41.66 -36.07
C PRO A 35 40.24 41.09 -37.49
N GLU A 36 41.35 40.52 -37.92
CA GLU A 36 41.51 39.75 -39.15
C GLU A 36 40.58 38.52 -39.11
N VAL A 37 39.77 38.33 -40.16
CA VAL A 37 38.88 37.17 -40.28
C VAL A 37 39.73 35.93 -40.56
N LYS A 38 40.02 35.15 -39.50
CA LYS A 38 40.54 33.80 -39.66
C LYS A 38 39.48 32.94 -40.34
N LYS A 39 39.82 32.34 -41.49
CA LYS A 39 39.01 31.28 -42.10
C LYS A 39 38.81 30.17 -41.06
N ALA A 40 37.55 29.83 -40.79
CA ALA A 40 37.21 28.71 -39.92
C ALA A 40 37.82 27.40 -40.48
N PRO A 41 38.31 26.49 -39.62
CA PRO A 41 38.75 25.18 -40.07
C PRO A 41 37.55 24.40 -40.63
N VAL A 42 37.76 23.71 -41.75
CA VAL A 42 36.82 22.74 -42.28
C VAL A 42 36.73 21.60 -41.27
N VAL A 43 35.65 21.55 -40.51
CA VAL A 43 35.31 20.40 -39.68
C VAL A 43 34.88 19.29 -40.64
N VAL A 44 35.72 18.27 -40.80
CA VAL A 44 35.32 17.01 -41.41
C VAL A 44 34.32 16.39 -40.44
N VAL A 45 33.04 16.44 -40.80
CA VAL A 45 31.99 15.70 -40.09
C VAL A 45 32.23 14.23 -40.40
N GLU A 46 32.88 13.50 -39.48
CA GLU A 46 32.83 12.05 -39.52
C GLU A 46 31.37 11.63 -39.45
N GLN A 47 30.90 10.87 -40.44
CA GLN A 47 29.56 10.31 -40.41
C GLN A 47 29.41 9.47 -39.14
N PRO A 48 28.29 9.59 -38.41
CA PRO A 48 28.09 8.83 -37.19
C PRO A 48 28.20 7.35 -37.53
N LYS A 49 29.16 6.66 -36.88
CA LYS A 49 29.17 5.20 -36.87
C LYS A 49 27.79 4.76 -36.41
N LYS A 50 27.14 3.92 -37.22
CA LYS A 50 25.89 3.27 -36.88
C LYS A 50 26.07 2.63 -35.50
N VAL A 51 25.41 3.21 -34.50
CA VAL A 51 25.32 2.60 -33.17
C VAL A 51 24.48 1.36 -33.40
N GLU A 52 25.15 0.22 -33.52
CA GLU A 52 24.49 -1.06 -33.41
C GLU A 52 23.79 -1.04 -32.05
N GLN A 53 22.46 -1.13 -32.06
CA GLN A 53 21.71 -1.31 -30.83
C GLN A 53 22.27 -2.56 -30.19
N VAL A 54 23.01 -2.37 -29.10
CA VAL A 54 23.21 -3.43 -28.13
C VAL A 54 21.80 -3.70 -27.62
N ILE A 55 21.14 -4.69 -28.21
CA ILE A 55 19.98 -5.31 -27.61
C ILE A 55 20.55 -5.90 -26.33
N GLU A 56 20.41 -5.15 -25.24
CA GLU A 56 20.67 -5.65 -23.90
C GLU A 56 19.84 -6.94 -23.81
N LYS A 57 20.53 -8.08 -23.72
CA LYS A 57 19.85 -9.36 -23.54
C LYS A 57 19.01 -9.18 -22.28
N GLN A 58 17.70 -9.07 -22.46
CA GLN A 58 16.73 -9.05 -21.39
C GLN A 58 17.10 -10.21 -20.47
N ASP A 59 17.50 -9.89 -19.23
CA ASP A 59 17.93 -10.90 -18.28
C ASP A 59 16.80 -11.95 -18.22
N PRO A 60 17.08 -13.23 -18.52
CA PRO A 60 16.07 -14.27 -18.49
C PRO A 60 15.34 -14.34 -17.14
N ASN A 61 16.00 -13.91 -16.07
CA ASN A 61 15.37 -13.76 -14.76
C ASN A 61 14.40 -12.58 -14.72
N LEU A 62 14.71 -11.41 -15.30
CA LEU A 62 13.74 -10.32 -15.43
C LEU A 62 12.56 -10.70 -16.32
N ALA A 63 12.79 -11.35 -17.46
CA ALA A 63 11.71 -11.77 -18.36
C ALA A 63 10.82 -12.85 -17.73
N PHE A 64 11.40 -13.75 -16.90
CA PHE A 64 10.63 -14.68 -16.07
C PHE A 64 9.82 -13.92 -15.03
N LEU A 65 10.42 -13.00 -14.27
CA LEU A 65 9.74 -12.20 -13.25
C LEU A 65 8.66 -11.27 -13.82
N GLU A 66 8.82 -10.73 -15.03
CA GLU A 66 7.80 -9.95 -15.75
C GLU A 66 6.64 -10.81 -16.27
N SER A 67 6.83 -12.14 -16.37
CA SER A 67 5.82 -13.08 -16.89
C SER A 67 4.96 -13.76 -15.81
N ILE A 68 5.28 -13.59 -14.53
CA ILE A 68 4.49 -14.18 -13.45
C ILE A 68 3.36 -13.20 -13.09
N GLU A 69 2.10 -13.65 -13.22
CA GLU A 69 0.97 -13.08 -12.45
C GLU A 69 1.23 -13.38 -10.96
N ASP A 70 2.18 -12.69 -10.33
CA ASP A 70 2.67 -12.99 -8.98
C ASP A 70 2.04 -12.14 -7.87
N GLY A 71 1.03 -11.34 -8.21
CA GLY A 71 0.29 -10.50 -7.27
C GLY A 71 1.06 -9.27 -6.78
N ARG A 72 2.15 -8.88 -7.46
CA ARG A 72 2.77 -7.55 -7.24
C ARG A 72 1.89 -6.41 -7.76
N GLU A 73 1.06 -6.66 -8.76
CA GLU A 73 0.04 -5.71 -9.18
C GLU A 73 -1.17 -5.83 -8.26
N LEU A 74 -1.32 -4.84 -7.37
CA LEU A 74 -2.52 -4.74 -6.55
C LEU A 74 -3.72 -4.47 -7.48
N PRO A 75 -4.85 -5.17 -7.29
CA PRO A 75 -6.03 -4.96 -8.12
C PRO A 75 -6.59 -3.55 -7.90
N ASP A 76 -7.18 -2.97 -8.94
CA ASP A 76 -7.84 -1.67 -8.83
C ASP A 76 -9.04 -1.71 -7.89
N SER A 77 -9.28 -0.58 -7.21
CA SER A 77 -10.45 -0.36 -6.37
C SER A 77 -11.09 0.99 -6.64
N ASP A 78 -12.42 0.99 -6.79
CA ASP A 78 -13.22 2.22 -6.86
C ASP A 78 -13.49 2.82 -5.47
N LYS A 79 -13.27 2.04 -4.40
CA LYS A 79 -13.63 2.40 -3.02
C LYS A 79 -12.43 2.71 -2.15
N TRP A 80 -11.22 2.33 -2.53
CA TRP A 80 -10.02 2.61 -1.78
C TRP A 80 -8.85 2.90 -2.72
N LYS A 81 -8.23 4.07 -2.56
CA LYS A 81 -7.03 4.49 -3.29
C LYS A 81 -5.85 4.63 -2.33
N VAL A 82 -4.65 4.41 -2.83
CA VAL A 82 -3.42 4.39 -2.02
C VAL A 82 -3.20 5.71 -1.26
N GLU A 83 -3.58 6.85 -1.85
CA GLU A 83 -3.45 8.17 -1.24
C GLU A 83 -4.36 8.33 0.00
N GLN A 84 -5.40 7.51 0.13
CA GLN A 84 -6.28 7.54 1.30
C GLN A 84 -5.57 7.04 2.56
N TYR A 85 -4.46 6.31 2.45
CA TYR A 85 -3.65 5.94 3.62
C TYR A 85 -3.11 7.15 4.38
N GLU A 86 -2.90 8.29 3.70
CA GLU A 86 -2.49 9.57 4.30
C GLU A 86 -3.69 10.39 4.82
N SER A 87 -4.91 10.04 4.40
CA SER A 87 -6.15 10.75 4.75
C SER A 87 -6.87 10.16 5.97
N PHE A 88 -6.60 8.89 6.27
CA PHE A 88 -7.21 8.16 7.39
C PHE A 88 -6.15 7.69 8.40
N ASN A 89 -6.60 7.45 9.62
CA ASN A 89 -5.86 6.80 10.68
C ASN A 89 -6.73 5.72 11.34
N GLU A 90 -6.15 4.97 12.27
CA GLU A 90 -6.77 3.88 13.02
C GLU A 90 -8.05 4.27 13.79
N ASP A 91 -8.26 5.56 14.08
CA ASP A 91 -9.47 6.06 14.75
C ASP A 91 -10.57 6.47 13.75
N THR A 92 -10.17 6.97 12.58
CA THR A 92 -11.09 7.54 11.58
C THR A 92 -11.52 6.53 10.52
N PHE A 93 -10.66 5.58 10.15
CA PHE A 93 -10.98 4.52 9.18
C PHE A 93 -12.23 3.69 9.54
N PRO A 94 -12.48 3.32 10.81
CA PRO A 94 -13.70 2.59 11.17
C PRO A 94 -15.01 3.30 10.79
N SER A 95 -14.99 4.63 10.66
CA SER A 95 -16.14 5.44 10.23
C SER A 95 -16.24 5.59 8.71
N TYR A 96 -15.29 5.03 7.96
CA TYR A 96 -15.33 5.05 6.50
C TYR A 96 -16.49 4.17 5.99
N GLY A 97 -17.45 4.78 5.30
CA GLY A 97 -18.68 4.12 4.85
C GLY A 97 -18.42 2.80 4.11
N PRO A 98 -17.57 2.78 3.06
CA PRO A 98 -17.25 1.56 2.32
C PRO A 98 -16.70 0.43 3.19
N ALA A 99 -15.91 0.72 4.23
CA ALA A 99 -15.39 -0.30 5.13
C ALA A 99 -16.50 -1.03 5.92
N ASN A 100 -17.67 -0.40 6.07
CA ASN A 100 -18.83 -0.98 6.75
C ASN A 100 -19.81 -1.69 5.78
N ALA A 101 -19.52 -1.73 4.48
CA ALA A 101 -20.32 -2.49 3.53
C ALA A 101 -20.06 -3.99 3.67
N THR A 102 -21.12 -4.80 3.58
CA THR A 102 -21.02 -6.27 3.48
C THR A 102 -20.21 -6.67 2.24
N ILE A 103 -19.32 -7.65 2.39
CA ILE A 103 -18.51 -8.14 1.29
C ILE A 103 -19.38 -9.00 0.36
N ASP A 104 -19.34 -8.65 -0.92
CA ASP A 104 -19.76 -9.53 -2.01
C ASP A 104 -18.53 -10.36 -2.44
N PHE A 105 -18.51 -11.65 -2.08
CA PHE A 105 -17.39 -12.53 -2.40
C PHE A 105 -17.28 -12.88 -3.89
N ALA A 106 -18.30 -12.57 -4.71
CA ALA A 106 -18.17 -12.64 -6.16
C ALA A 106 -17.35 -11.47 -6.74
N LYS A 107 -17.22 -10.37 -6.00
CA LYS A 107 -16.50 -9.16 -6.41
C LYS A 107 -15.84 -8.46 -5.21
N VAL A 108 -14.85 -9.13 -4.63
CA VAL A 108 -14.11 -8.60 -3.47
C VAL A 108 -13.30 -7.37 -3.88
N ASP A 109 -13.41 -6.31 -3.08
CA ASP A 109 -12.55 -5.13 -3.17
C ASP A 109 -11.32 -5.34 -2.28
N TYR A 110 -10.27 -5.92 -2.85
CA TYR A 110 -9.09 -6.31 -2.08
C TYR A 110 -8.34 -5.12 -1.46
N PRO A 111 -8.09 -3.99 -2.16
CA PRO A 111 -7.43 -2.84 -1.54
C PRO A 111 -8.19 -2.31 -0.32
N LEU A 112 -9.53 -2.29 -0.37
CA LEU A 112 -10.33 -1.92 0.78
C LEU A 112 -10.21 -2.92 1.95
N LEU A 113 -10.18 -4.23 1.65
CA LEU A 113 -10.00 -5.26 2.68
C LEU A 113 -8.61 -5.18 3.32
N ASN A 114 -7.57 -5.01 2.50
CA ASN A 114 -6.19 -4.86 2.92
C ASN A 114 -6.02 -3.63 3.83
N ALA A 115 -6.61 -2.49 3.44
CA ALA A 115 -6.63 -1.29 4.26
C ALA A 115 -7.34 -1.51 5.61
N ALA A 116 -8.47 -2.23 5.60
CA ALA A 116 -9.17 -2.55 6.84
C ALA A 116 -8.30 -3.39 7.79
N ILE A 117 -7.58 -4.39 7.27
CA ILE A 117 -6.64 -5.21 8.06
C ILE A 117 -5.51 -4.33 8.60
N PHE A 118 -4.92 -3.46 7.77
CA PHE A 118 -3.86 -2.53 8.17
C PHE A 118 -4.30 -1.63 9.34
N TYR A 119 -5.44 -0.94 9.21
CA TYR A 119 -5.89 0.01 10.23
C TYR A 119 -6.33 -0.66 11.52
N VAL A 120 -6.97 -1.82 11.45
CA VAL A 120 -7.32 -2.59 12.65
C VAL A 120 -6.05 -3.04 13.36
N THR A 121 -5.03 -3.50 12.64
CA THR A 121 -3.75 -3.91 13.24
C THR A 121 -3.01 -2.74 13.88
N SER A 122 -2.97 -1.59 13.20
CA SER A 122 -2.38 -0.36 13.73
C SER A 122 -3.13 0.14 14.97
N LYS A 123 -4.45 -0.08 15.05
CA LYS A 123 -5.25 0.24 16.23
C LYS A 123 -4.82 -0.56 17.46
N GLU A 124 -4.57 -1.86 17.32
CA GLU A 124 -4.09 -2.72 18.41
C GLU A 124 -2.77 -2.19 19.01
N ARG A 125 -1.85 -1.74 18.15
CA ARG A 125 -0.59 -1.10 18.59
C ARG A 125 -0.85 0.18 19.37
N LYS A 126 -1.68 1.07 18.82
CA LYS A 126 -2.00 2.35 19.45
C LYS A 126 -2.63 2.18 20.84
N GLN A 127 -3.54 1.22 20.98
CA GLN A 127 -4.20 0.93 22.26
C GLN A 127 -3.22 0.51 23.36
N LEU A 128 -2.05 0.00 22.98
CA LEU A 128 -0.97 -0.38 23.90
C LEU A 128 0.17 0.65 23.95
N GLY A 129 -0.02 1.86 23.41
CA GLY A 129 0.97 2.93 23.43
C GLY A 129 2.12 2.77 22.44
N LEU A 130 2.03 1.80 21.52
CA LEU A 130 2.98 1.67 20.41
C LEU A 130 2.58 2.60 19.26
N ARG A 131 3.58 3.01 18.47
CA ARG A 131 3.33 3.78 17.24
C ARG A 131 2.53 2.91 16.25
N PRO A 132 1.44 3.44 15.66
CA PRO A 132 0.81 2.84 14.48
C PRO A 132 1.83 2.56 13.38
N PHE A 133 1.56 1.57 12.53
CA PHE A 133 2.42 1.31 11.39
C PHE A 133 2.30 2.43 10.36
N LYS A 134 3.38 2.65 9.61
CA LYS A 134 3.33 3.35 8.34
C LYS A 134 2.93 2.35 7.27
N TYR A 135 2.09 2.79 6.35
CA TYR A 135 1.75 1.98 5.19
C TYR A 135 2.98 1.77 4.29
N SER A 136 3.15 0.56 3.77
CA SER A 136 4.13 0.24 2.73
C SER A 136 3.45 -0.55 1.62
N GLU A 137 3.35 0.07 0.45
CA GLU A 137 2.80 -0.57 -0.76
C GLU A 137 3.58 -1.83 -1.13
N ARG A 138 4.91 -1.80 -1.03
CA ARG A 138 5.76 -2.98 -1.28
C ARG A 138 5.43 -4.14 -0.34
N CYS A 139 5.22 -3.86 0.95
CA CYS A 139 4.77 -4.88 1.89
C CYS A 139 3.38 -5.41 1.55
N GLU A 140 2.49 -4.55 1.03
CA GLU A 140 1.15 -4.95 0.59
C GLU A 140 1.22 -5.89 -0.61
N GLN A 141 2.04 -5.54 -1.61
CA GLN A 141 2.31 -6.36 -2.79
C GLN A 141 2.84 -7.74 -2.41
N ALA A 142 3.86 -7.81 -1.54
CA ALA A 142 4.40 -9.08 -1.06
C ALA A 142 3.36 -9.91 -0.28
N ALA A 143 2.55 -9.27 0.57
CA ALA A 143 1.49 -9.94 1.33
C ALA A 143 0.36 -10.46 0.42
N PHE A 144 -0.11 -9.63 -0.52
CA PHE A 144 -1.19 -9.97 -1.44
C PHE A 144 -0.77 -11.07 -2.40
N GLY A 145 0.42 -10.96 -2.98
CA GLY A 145 0.99 -12.00 -3.84
C GLY A 145 1.13 -13.35 -3.13
N HIS A 146 1.49 -13.37 -1.84
CA HIS A 146 1.55 -14.63 -1.08
C HIS A 146 0.16 -15.18 -0.72
N ALA A 147 -0.80 -14.31 -0.40
CA ALA A 147 -2.19 -14.71 -0.20
C ALA A 147 -2.78 -15.35 -1.46
N GLN A 148 -2.50 -14.76 -2.62
CA GLN A 148 -2.87 -15.26 -3.94
C GLN A 148 -2.19 -16.60 -4.23
N ASP A 149 -0.87 -16.71 -4.05
CA ASP A 149 -0.14 -17.98 -4.23
C ASP A 149 -0.78 -19.12 -3.41
N MET A 150 -1.03 -18.88 -2.13
CA MET A 150 -1.64 -19.88 -1.24
C MET A 150 -3.01 -20.34 -1.74
N VAL A 151 -3.79 -19.46 -2.36
CA VAL A 151 -5.09 -19.84 -2.95
C VAL A 151 -4.90 -20.57 -4.28
N THR A 152 -4.14 -19.99 -5.20
CA THR A 152 -3.95 -20.49 -6.57
C THR A 152 -3.33 -21.89 -6.58
N TYR A 153 -2.36 -22.13 -5.70
CA TYR A 153 -1.60 -23.40 -5.65
C TYR A 153 -2.02 -24.31 -4.47
N ASP A 154 -3.18 -24.04 -3.84
CA ASP A 154 -3.80 -24.83 -2.77
C ASP A 154 -2.84 -25.26 -1.64
N PHE A 155 -2.11 -24.30 -1.05
CA PHE A 155 -1.24 -24.55 0.11
C PHE A 155 -1.46 -23.53 1.23
N TYR A 156 -1.01 -23.85 2.44
CA TYR A 156 -1.06 -22.94 3.59
C TYR A 156 0.25 -23.01 4.36
N SER A 157 1.16 -22.07 4.09
CA SER A 157 2.52 -22.06 4.62
C SER A 157 3.14 -20.67 4.48
N HIS A 158 4.11 -20.36 5.35
CA HIS A 158 4.99 -19.20 5.17
C HIS A 158 5.92 -19.36 3.95
N THR A 159 6.16 -20.61 3.55
CA THR A 159 6.98 -20.95 2.39
C THR A 159 6.09 -21.12 1.15
N SER A 160 6.29 -20.28 0.12
CA SER A 160 5.59 -20.43 -1.16
C SER A 160 6.09 -21.64 -1.93
N THR A 161 5.23 -22.19 -2.78
CA THR A 161 5.58 -23.25 -3.74
C THR A 161 5.96 -22.67 -5.11
N VAL A 162 5.84 -21.36 -5.28
CA VAL A 162 6.19 -20.64 -6.51
C VAL A 162 7.70 -20.37 -6.52
N ASN A 163 8.35 -20.80 -7.60
CA ASN A 163 9.79 -20.64 -7.79
C ASN A 163 10.20 -19.16 -7.75
N GLY A 164 11.14 -18.81 -6.86
CA GLY A 164 11.59 -17.43 -6.64
C GLY A 164 10.75 -16.62 -5.63
N LYS A 165 9.75 -17.23 -4.99
CA LYS A 165 8.89 -16.60 -3.95
C LYS A 165 8.86 -17.39 -2.65
N GLU A 166 9.71 -18.39 -2.52
CA GLU A 166 9.65 -19.41 -1.47
C GLU A 166 9.67 -18.78 -0.08
N THR A 167 10.65 -17.93 0.21
CA THR A 167 10.74 -17.27 1.52
C THR A 167 10.12 -15.87 1.52
N LEU A 168 9.80 -15.36 2.71
CA LEU A 168 9.42 -13.95 2.86
C LEU A 168 10.48 -13.01 2.29
N LYS A 169 11.76 -13.37 2.42
CA LYS A 169 12.86 -12.57 1.88
C LYS A 169 12.78 -12.52 0.36
N ASP A 170 12.58 -13.65 -0.31
CA ASP A 170 12.49 -13.69 -1.77
C ASP A 170 11.32 -12.82 -2.25
N ARG A 171 10.16 -12.94 -1.61
CA ARG A 171 8.99 -12.09 -1.93
C ARG A 171 9.23 -10.59 -1.70
N LEU A 172 9.96 -10.23 -0.65
CA LEU A 172 10.33 -8.83 -0.38
C LEU A 172 11.38 -8.31 -1.38
N ASP A 173 12.36 -9.13 -1.77
CA ASP A 173 13.36 -8.75 -2.78
C ASP A 173 12.69 -8.45 -4.13
N LEU A 174 11.66 -9.22 -4.53
CA LEU A 174 10.90 -9.01 -5.78
C LEU A 174 10.16 -7.67 -5.87
N VAL A 175 9.80 -7.09 -4.72
CA VAL A 175 9.14 -5.77 -4.63
C VAL A 175 10.14 -4.66 -4.28
N GLY A 176 11.44 -4.97 -4.27
CA GLY A 176 12.51 -4.01 -4.02
C GLY A 176 12.72 -3.65 -2.55
N VAL A 177 12.33 -4.53 -1.62
CA VAL A 177 12.62 -4.39 -0.18
C VAL A 177 13.69 -5.40 0.23
N SER A 178 14.93 -4.94 0.37
CA SER A 178 16.06 -5.78 0.76
C SER A 178 16.68 -5.32 2.09
N GLU A 179 17.48 -6.20 2.71
CA GLU A 179 18.31 -5.86 3.89
C GLU A 179 17.55 -5.27 5.09
N THR A 180 16.30 -5.72 5.28
CA THR A 180 15.45 -5.28 6.38
C THR A 180 15.12 -6.43 7.30
N TYR A 181 14.94 -6.11 8.58
CA TYR A 181 14.33 -7.05 9.50
C TYR A 181 12.83 -7.12 9.20
N SER A 182 12.32 -8.33 8.97
CA SER A 182 10.94 -8.55 8.53
C SER A 182 10.28 -9.71 9.26
N ALA A 183 8.95 -9.69 9.29
CA ALA A 183 8.14 -10.80 9.77
C ALA A 183 6.84 -10.94 8.97
N GLU A 184 6.21 -12.11 9.08
CA GLU A 184 4.95 -12.42 8.43
C GLU A 184 3.96 -13.06 9.40
N ASN A 185 2.69 -12.70 9.28
CA ASN A 185 1.57 -13.47 9.82
C ASN A 185 0.70 -13.98 8.67
N ILE A 186 0.19 -15.20 8.76
CA ILE A 186 -0.76 -15.78 7.78
C ILE A 186 -2.00 -16.36 8.48
N ILE A 187 -3.15 -16.39 7.82
CA ILE A 187 -4.39 -16.98 8.33
C ILE A 187 -5.34 -17.43 7.22
N ASN A 188 -6.18 -18.42 7.51
CA ASN A 188 -7.41 -18.67 6.77
C ASN A 188 -8.60 -18.24 7.64
N ALA A 189 -9.48 -17.39 7.13
CA ALA A 189 -10.65 -16.90 7.85
C ALA A 189 -11.95 -17.16 7.08
N PHE A 190 -13.06 -17.33 7.82
CA PHE A 190 -14.39 -17.45 7.22
C PHE A 190 -14.88 -16.10 6.74
N GLY A 191 -15.52 -16.08 5.57
CA GLY A 191 -16.18 -14.90 5.02
C GLY A 191 -17.50 -14.55 5.70
N ILE A 192 -18.12 -15.53 6.37
CA ILE A 192 -19.30 -15.35 7.21
C ILE A 192 -18.92 -15.02 8.66
N GLN A 193 -19.83 -14.36 9.38
CA GLN A 193 -19.71 -13.97 10.79
C GLN A 193 -19.84 -15.18 11.74
N TYR A 194 -19.00 -16.17 11.51
CA TYR A 194 -18.93 -17.39 12.29
C TYR A 194 -18.29 -17.13 13.66
N GLN A 195 -18.99 -17.54 14.71
CA GLN A 195 -18.49 -17.50 16.08
C GLN A 195 -17.69 -18.77 16.34
N SER A 196 -16.36 -18.64 16.37
CA SER A 196 -15.45 -19.76 16.58
C SER A 196 -15.85 -20.61 17.79
N GLY A 197 -15.89 -21.93 17.61
CA GLY A 197 -16.27 -22.89 18.65
C GLY A 197 -17.78 -23.05 18.86
N ARG A 198 -18.63 -22.20 18.26
CA ARG A 198 -20.08 -22.39 18.28
C ARG A 198 -20.49 -23.43 17.23
N PRO A 199 -21.28 -24.46 17.56
CA PRO A 199 -21.82 -25.36 16.56
C PRO A 199 -22.74 -24.65 15.57
N VAL A 200 -22.76 -25.12 14.32
CA VAL A 200 -23.63 -24.62 13.24
C VAL A 200 -24.33 -25.77 12.55
N PHE A 201 -25.49 -25.49 11.99
CA PHE A 201 -26.16 -26.35 11.02
C PHE A 201 -25.56 -26.07 9.64
N THR A 202 -25.21 -27.14 8.93
CA THR A 202 -24.60 -27.07 7.60
C THR A 202 -25.65 -26.83 6.52
N PRO A 203 -25.22 -26.45 5.30
CA PRO A 203 -26.10 -26.37 4.14
C PRO A 203 -26.98 -27.61 3.94
N ALA A 204 -26.40 -28.80 4.08
CA ALA A 204 -27.14 -30.06 3.95
C ALA A 204 -28.23 -30.24 5.04
N GLN A 205 -27.97 -29.79 6.28
CA GLN A 205 -28.93 -29.88 7.38
C GLN A 205 -30.04 -28.82 7.29
N ASN A 206 -29.74 -27.70 6.64
CA ASN A 206 -30.67 -26.59 6.44
C ASN A 206 -31.51 -26.72 5.17
N GLY A 207 -31.12 -27.59 4.23
CA GLY A 207 -31.80 -27.72 2.94
C GLY A 207 -31.56 -26.53 2.00
N GLY A 208 -30.45 -25.80 2.18
CA GLY A 208 -30.11 -24.62 1.37
C GLY A 208 -28.63 -24.23 1.52
N PRO A 209 -28.08 -23.33 0.69
CA PRO A 209 -26.64 -23.05 0.60
C PRO A 209 -26.15 -22.11 1.71
N PHE A 210 -26.47 -22.40 2.98
CA PHE A 210 -26.09 -21.53 4.10
C PHE A 210 -25.86 -22.29 5.41
N PHE A 211 -25.00 -21.70 6.24
CA PHE A 211 -24.83 -22.08 7.64
C PHE A 211 -25.76 -21.26 8.53
N SER A 212 -26.23 -21.85 9.62
CA SER A 212 -27.07 -21.17 10.63
C SER A 212 -26.77 -21.72 12.03
N TYR A 213 -27.08 -20.95 13.08
CA TYR A 213 -26.90 -21.42 14.46
C TYR A 213 -28.07 -22.29 14.97
N THR A 214 -29.16 -22.36 14.22
CA THR A 214 -30.34 -23.20 14.51
C THR A 214 -30.76 -23.93 13.24
N LYS A 215 -31.41 -25.09 13.38
CA LYS A 215 -31.86 -25.90 12.24
C LYS A 215 -32.83 -25.13 11.37
N ALA A 216 -32.55 -25.03 10.07
CA ALA A 216 -33.31 -24.24 9.10
C ALA A 216 -33.54 -22.78 9.58
N GLY A 217 -32.58 -22.24 10.33
CA GLY A 217 -32.63 -20.89 10.88
C GLY A 217 -32.16 -19.82 9.90
N THR A 218 -31.99 -18.61 10.41
CA THR A 218 -31.42 -17.49 9.63
C THR A 218 -29.97 -17.79 9.22
N PRO A 219 -29.59 -17.53 7.96
CA PRO A 219 -28.19 -17.60 7.52
C PRO A 219 -27.27 -16.76 8.40
N ILE A 220 -26.08 -17.29 8.72
CA ILE A 220 -24.99 -16.48 9.27
C ILE A 220 -24.58 -15.48 8.18
N PRO A 221 -24.65 -14.17 8.44
CA PRO A 221 -24.39 -13.18 7.40
C PRO A 221 -22.91 -13.13 7.03
N ASN A 222 -22.62 -12.69 5.82
CA ASN A 222 -21.26 -12.31 5.42
C ASN A 222 -20.73 -11.17 6.30
N HIS A 223 -19.41 -11.14 6.46
CA HIS A 223 -18.73 -10.01 7.06
C HIS A 223 -18.83 -8.75 6.19
N THR A 224 -18.81 -7.59 6.85
CA THR A 224 -18.32 -6.34 6.24
C THR A 224 -16.80 -6.34 6.17
N TYR A 225 -16.21 -5.48 5.33
CA TYR A 225 -14.74 -5.32 5.25
C TYR A 225 -14.11 -5.09 6.64
N LEU A 226 -14.66 -4.16 7.41
CA LEU A 226 -14.18 -3.85 8.75
C LEU A 226 -14.40 -5.01 9.74
N SER A 227 -15.52 -5.71 9.68
CA SER A 227 -15.79 -6.82 10.60
C SER A 227 -14.92 -8.06 10.28
N LEU A 228 -14.61 -8.31 9.01
CA LEU A 228 -13.69 -9.39 8.62
C LEU A 228 -12.26 -9.06 9.09
N ALA A 229 -11.81 -7.83 8.86
CA ALA A 229 -10.51 -7.37 9.34
C ALA A 229 -10.39 -7.49 10.87
N LYS A 230 -11.43 -7.13 11.63
CA LYS A 230 -11.48 -7.35 13.09
C LYS A 230 -11.37 -8.82 13.45
N ALA A 231 -12.16 -9.70 12.83
CA ALA A 231 -12.12 -11.12 13.12
C ALA A 231 -10.75 -11.75 12.81
N VAL A 232 -10.13 -11.35 11.70
CA VAL A 232 -8.78 -11.77 11.30
C VAL A 232 -7.72 -11.30 12.30
N VAL A 233 -7.70 -10.00 12.61
CA VAL A 233 -6.69 -9.42 13.53
C VAL A 233 -6.86 -9.94 14.95
N GLU A 234 -8.09 -10.14 15.43
CA GLU A 234 -8.35 -10.71 16.74
C GLU A 234 -7.74 -12.11 16.90
N VAL A 235 -7.84 -12.97 15.88
CA VAL A 235 -7.22 -14.31 15.92
C VAL A 235 -5.70 -14.23 15.94
N TRP A 236 -5.09 -13.36 15.13
CA TRP A 236 -3.64 -13.12 15.21
C TRP A 236 -3.23 -12.56 16.57
N PHE A 237 -3.98 -11.62 17.12
CA PHE A 237 -3.64 -10.98 18.38
C PHE A 237 -3.75 -11.92 19.58
N ASN A 238 -4.65 -12.91 19.52
CA ASN A 238 -4.78 -13.94 20.54
C ASN A 238 -3.79 -15.11 20.37
N SER A 239 -2.98 -15.11 19.31
CA SER A 239 -1.93 -16.11 19.09
C SER A 239 -0.55 -15.55 19.48
N PRO A 240 0.17 -16.14 20.45
CA PRO A 240 1.44 -15.58 20.93
C PRO A 240 2.48 -15.30 19.84
N GLY A 241 2.61 -16.20 18.86
CA GLY A 241 3.56 -16.03 17.74
C GLY A 241 3.20 -14.84 16.85
N HIS A 242 1.94 -14.76 16.40
CA HIS A 242 1.48 -13.68 15.53
C HIS A 242 1.42 -12.34 16.26
N ARG A 243 0.97 -12.33 17.53
CA ARG A 243 0.93 -11.15 18.38
C ARG A 243 2.31 -10.56 18.61
N LYS A 244 3.34 -11.40 18.77
CA LYS A 244 4.74 -10.95 18.89
C LYS A 244 5.15 -10.10 17.69
N ASN A 245 4.75 -10.47 16.47
CA ASN A 245 5.04 -9.68 15.27
C ASN A 245 4.30 -8.33 15.30
N ILE A 246 2.99 -8.34 15.59
CA ILE A 246 2.17 -7.11 15.66
C ILE A 246 2.73 -6.11 16.69
N LEU A 247 3.20 -6.60 17.84
CA LEU A 247 3.68 -5.76 18.94
C LEU A 247 5.19 -5.49 18.93
N ASN A 248 5.92 -5.97 17.93
CA ASN A 248 7.36 -5.72 17.87
C ASN A 248 7.64 -4.22 17.58
N PRO A 249 8.32 -3.49 18.48
CA PRO A 249 8.60 -2.06 18.28
C PRO A 249 9.62 -1.79 17.16
N GLU A 250 10.37 -2.79 16.71
CA GLU A 250 11.33 -2.65 15.60
C GLU A 250 10.66 -2.56 14.24
N PHE A 251 9.42 -3.06 14.11
CA PHE A 251 8.64 -2.93 12.88
C PHE A 251 7.93 -1.58 12.85
N ASN A 252 8.18 -0.83 11.77
CA ASN A 252 7.64 0.51 11.53
C ASN A 252 6.70 0.56 10.32
N TYR A 253 6.88 -0.36 9.36
CA TYR A 253 6.12 -0.41 8.13
C TYR A 253 5.35 -1.73 8.04
N MET A 254 4.19 -1.67 7.41
CA MET A 254 3.33 -2.83 7.24
C MET A 254 2.54 -2.71 5.93
N GLY A 255 2.30 -3.86 5.32
CA GLY A 255 1.25 -4.07 4.34
C GLY A 255 0.45 -5.33 4.68
N ALA A 256 -0.79 -5.39 4.20
CA ALA A 256 -1.66 -6.54 4.39
C ALA A 256 -2.21 -7.00 3.05
N GLY A 257 -2.34 -8.30 2.85
CA GLY A 257 -2.89 -8.87 1.63
C GLY A 257 -3.92 -9.92 1.96
N ALA A 258 -5.06 -9.91 1.27
CA ALA A 258 -6.06 -10.96 1.38
C ALA A 258 -6.45 -11.47 0.00
N TYR A 259 -6.71 -12.78 -0.11
CA TYR A 259 -7.21 -13.40 -1.32
C TYR A 259 -8.34 -14.38 -1.01
N PHE A 260 -9.39 -14.32 -1.82
CA PHE A 260 -10.63 -15.08 -1.59
C PHE A 260 -10.55 -16.46 -2.23
N TYR A 261 -11.18 -17.44 -1.59
CA TYR A 261 -11.40 -18.77 -2.15
C TYR A 261 -12.67 -19.42 -1.60
N LYS A 262 -13.22 -20.37 -2.35
CA LYS A 262 -14.28 -21.26 -1.87
C LYS A 262 -13.68 -22.53 -1.28
N ASP A 263 -14.03 -22.84 -0.05
CA ASP A 263 -13.57 -24.06 0.62
C ASP A 263 -14.44 -25.24 0.20
N LYS A 264 -14.03 -25.92 -0.87
CA LYS A 264 -14.73 -27.10 -1.40
C LYS A 264 -14.87 -28.22 -0.37
N LYS A 265 -13.97 -28.29 0.62
CA LYS A 265 -14.01 -29.28 1.70
C LYS A 265 -15.07 -28.94 2.75
N PHE A 266 -15.60 -27.71 2.73
CA PHE A 266 -16.58 -27.21 3.69
C PHE A 266 -17.73 -26.48 3.00
N PHE A 267 -18.45 -27.20 2.13
CA PHE A 267 -19.67 -26.74 1.46
C PHE A 267 -19.51 -25.45 0.64
N ASP A 268 -18.37 -25.28 -0.03
CA ASP A 268 -18.08 -24.09 -0.86
C ASP A 268 -18.22 -22.76 -0.10
N VAL A 269 -18.03 -22.79 1.22
CA VAL A 269 -18.10 -21.60 2.05
C VAL A 269 -17.04 -20.60 1.60
N ASP A 270 -17.42 -19.33 1.57
CA ASP A 270 -16.50 -18.25 1.25
C ASP A 270 -15.48 -18.08 2.38
N LYS A 271 -14.19 -18.07 2.01
CA LYS A 271 -13.07 -17.85 2.92
C LYS A 271 -12.05 -16.91 2.30
N VAL A 272 -11.21 -16.35 3.14
CA VAL A 272 -10.04 -15.60 2.72
C VAL A 272 -8.79 -16.20 3.31
N LYS A 273 -7.71 -16.21 2.53
CA LYS A 273 -6.35 -16.29 3.06
C LYS A 273 -5.85 -14.87 3.23
N ALA A 274 -5.34 -14.52 4.41
CA ALA A 274 -4.81 -13.20 4.66
C ALA A 274 -3.38 -13.27 5.19
N VAL A 275 -2.60 -12.25 4.87
CA VAL A 275 -1.18 -12.14 5.16
C VAL A 275 -0.90 -10.73 5.69
N GLN A 276 -0.07 -10.62 6.71
CA GLN A 276 0.55 -9.35 7.14
C GLN A 276 2.04 -9.46 6.91
N VAL A 277 2.64 -8.45 6.28
CA VAL A 277 4.09 -8.33 6.15
C VAL A 277 4.53 -7.09 6.91
N PHE A 278 5.54 -7.25 7.76
CA PHE A 278 6.10 -6.20 8.60
C PHE A 278 7.57 -5.98 8.27
N THR A 279 8.02 -4.73 8.24
CA THR A 279 9.44 -4.39 8.04
C THR A 279 9.89 -3.26 8.97
N GLY A 280 11.16 -3.26 9.33
CA GLY A 280 11.76 -2.20 10.15
C GLY A 280 12.05 -0.91 9.37
N LYS A 281 12.29 -1.05 8.07
CA LYS A 281 12.64 0.00 7.10
C LYS A 281 11.66 -0.02 5.91
N PRO A 282 11.44 1.12 5.23
CA PRO A 282 10.50 1.22 4.12
C PRO A 282 10.88 0.33 2.94
#